data_AF-A0A7Y3LYK8-F1
#
_entry.id   AF-A0A7Y3LYK8-F1
#
_cell.length_a   1.000
_cell.length_b   1.000
_cell.length_c   1.000
_cell.angle_alpha   90.00
_cell.angle_beta   90.00
_cell.angle_gamma   90.00
#
_symmetry.space_group_name_H-M   'P 1'
#
loop_
_entity.id
_entity.type
_entity.pdbx_description
1 polymer ?
#
loop_
_entity_poly.entity_id
_entity_poly.type
_entity_poly.pdbx_seq_one_letter_code
_entity_poly.pdbx_strand_id
1 'polypeptide(L)'
;MPDAPRVRDLLIGLAPTRPLPRPRPAVPQPQISPNAGPTASSSRSAPAFGPWAPPPSALAESAYEGLHLFARAARGAGAPHGRDVARALRGLALTGPRARVSVGADGRLRQGMYLAEATATGFAIRAQVASGTA
;
A
#
# COMPACT_ATOMS: atom_id res chain seq x y z
N MET A 1 -30.77 -27.27 36.68
CA MET A 1 -30.14 -26.43 35.65
C MET A 1 -29.32 -25.35 36.36
N PRO A 2 -27.99 -25.33 36.25
CA PRO A 2 -27.21 -24.25 36.85
C PRO A 2 -27.17 -23.03 35.92
N ASP A 3 -27.19 -21.88 36.58
CA ASP A 3 -27.35 -20.52 36.08
C ASP A 3 -26.12 -20.06 35.28
N ALA A 4 -26.32 -19.34 34.16
CA ALA A 4 -25.24 -18.83 33.32
C ALA A 4 -24.80 -17.43 33.81
N PRO A 5 -23.49 -17.14 33.96
CA PRO A 5 -23.04 -15.86 34.48
C PRO A 5 -23.28 -14.71 33.49
N ARG A 6 -23.76 -13.57 34.02
CA ARG A 6 -24.09 -12.34 33.28
C ARG A 6 -22.82 -11.62 32.81
N VAL A 7 -22.80 -11.24 31.53
CA VAL A 7 -21.71 -10.55 30.82
C VAL A 7 -21.61 -9.07 31.23
N ARG A 8 -21.17 -8.78 32.47
CA ARG A 8 -20.94 -7.38 32.91
C ARG A 8 -19.58 -7.11 33.57
N ASP A 9 -18.73 -8.11 33.75
CA ASP A 9 -17.50 -7.94 34.54
C ASP A 9 -16.18 -7.96 33.74
N LEU A 10 -16.20 -7.81 32.41
CA LEU A 10 -14.95 -7.65 31.63
C LEU A 10 -14.53 -6.17 31.57
N LEU A 11 -14.20 -5.60 32.73
CA LEU A 11 -13.61 -4.28 32.86
C LEU A 11 -12.10 -4.36 32.60
N ILE A 12 -11.67 -4.24 31.33
CA ILE A 12 -10.26 -4.05 30.99
C ILE A 12 -9.89 -2.60 31.28
N GLY A 13 -8.93 -2.41 32.18
CA GLY A 13 -8.46 -1.12 32.68
C GLY A 13 -8.04 -0.15 31.57
N LEU A 14 -8.73 0.99 31.52
CA LEU A 14 -8.35 2.15 30.72
C LEU A 14 -7.24 2.91 31.45
N ALA A 15 -6.00 2.75 30.99
CA ALA A 15 -4.93 3.70 31.27
C ALA A 15 -5.21 5.04 30.54
N PRO A 16 -4.75 6.19 31.06
CA PRO A 16 -5.02 7.49 30.46
C PRO A 16 -4.43 7.61 29.04
N THR A 17 -5.21 8.22 28.15
CA THR A 17 -4.91 8.40 26.73
C THR A 17 -3.66 9.25 26.51
N ARG A 18 -2.61 8.63 25.97
CA ARG A 18 -1.40 9.33 25.51
C ARG A 18 -1.74 10.11 24.22
N PRO A 19 -1.39 11.40 24.11
CA PRO A 19 -1.69 12.17 22.90
C PRO A 19 -0.94 11.59 21.68
N LEU A 20 -1.65 11.55 20.55
CA LEU A 20 -1.14 11.03 19.27
C LEU A 20 0.10 11.83 18.82
N PRO A 21 1.16 11.16 18.33
CA PRO A 21 2.32 11.85 17.80
C PRO A 21 1.93 12.65 16.54
N ARG A 22 2.48 13.86 16.40
CA ARG A 22 2.26 14.72 15.22
C ARG A 22 2.71 14.00 13.94
N PRO A 23 2.03 14.20 12.80
CA PRO A 23 2.44 13.62 11.52
C PRO A 23 3.84 14.12 11.17
N ARG A 24 4.76 13.18 10.89
CA ARG A 24 6.10 13.52 10.41
C ARG A 24 5.99 14.26 9.07
N PRO A 25 6.85 15.26 8.82
CA PRO A 25 6.91 15.93 7.53
C PRO A 25 7.15 14.91 6.41
N ALA A 26 6.51 15.14 5.26
CA ALA A 26 6.67 14.29 4.09
C ALA A 26 8.13 14.30 3.64
N VAL A 27 8.79 13.15 3.74
CA VAL A 27 10.12 12.94 3.18
C VAL A 27 10.00 13.03 1.64
N PRO A 28 10.84 13.83 0.96
CA PRO A 28 10.88 13.88 -0.50
C PRO A 28 11.04 12.47 -1.09
N GLN A 29 10.24 12.14 -2.11
CA GLN A 29 10.18 10.80 -2.69
C GLN A 29 11.33 10.59 -3.69
N PRO A 30 12.34 9.74 -3.40
CA PRO A 30 13.28 9.30 -4.44
C PRO A 30 12.52 8.47 -5.48
N GLN A 31 12.72 8.80 -6.74
CA GLN A 31 12.21 8.05 -7.89
C GLN A 31 12.80 6.63 -7.84
N ILE A 32 11.96 5.62 -7.59
CA ILE A 32 12.40 4.22 -7.70
C ILE A 32 12.41 3.90 -9.19
N SER A 33 13.62 3.97 -9.77
CA SER A 33 13.82 3.61 -11.17
C SER A 33 13.57 2.10 -11.34
N PRO A 34 12.80 1.66 -12.35
CA PRO A 34 12.70 0.25 -12.73
C PRO A 34 14.05 -0.38 -13.09
N ASN A 35 15.07 0.47 -13.28
CA ASN A 35 16.43 0.11 -13.64
C ASN A 35 17.38 0.00 -12.43
N ALA A 36 16.86 0.14 -11.22
CA ALA A 36 17.63 -0.26 -10.07
C ALA A 36 17.62 -1.79 -10.01
N GLY A 37 18.82 -2.40 -9.97
CA GLY A 37 18.96 -3.77 -9.51
C GLY A 37 18.35 -3.95 -8.10
N PRO A 38 18.53 -5.10 -7.44
CA PRO A 38 17.89 -5.46 -6.17
C PRO A 38 18.08 -4.49 -4.96
N THR A 39 18.65 -3.29 -5.16
CA THR A 39 19.05 -2.31 -4.16
C THR A 39 18.09 -1.12 -3.94
N ALA A 40 17.27 -0.67 -4.90
CA ALA A 40 16.46 0.55 -4.67
C ALA A 40 15.15 0.32 -3.89
N SER A 41 14.46 -0.81 -4.11
CA SER A 41 13.26 -1.17 -3.34
C SER A 41 13.61 -1.75 -1.95
N SER A 42 14.76 -2.43 -1.83
CA SER A 42 15.21 -3.09 -0.59
C SER A 42 15.57 -2.13 0.54
N SER A 43 16.05 -0.91 0.22
CA SER A 43 16.48 0.06 1.24
C SER A 43 15.36 0.60 2.14
N ARG A 44 14.09 0.53 1.71
CA ARG A 44 12.95 1.06 2.49
C ARG A 44 12.21 -0.01 3.30
N SER A 45 12.22 -1.27 2.86
CA SER A 45 11.55 -2.37 3.57
C SER A 45 12.39 -2.91 4.73
N ALA A 46 13.72 -2.93 4.59
CA ALA A 46 14.63 -3.49 5.59
C ALA A 46 14.49 -2.87 7.00
N PRO A 47 14.29 -1.55 7.19
CA PRO A 47 14.14 -0.98 8.53
C PRO A 47 12.83 -1.34 9.24
N ALA A 48 11.75 -1.61 8.48
CA ALA A 48 10.42 -1.89 9.04
C ALA A 48 10.22 -3.36 9.39
N PHE A 49 10.84 -4.27 8.63
CA PHE A 49 10.69 -5.72 8.79
C PHE A 49 11.93 -6.39 9.40
N GLY A 50 13.00 -5.64 9.63
CA GLY A 50 14.24 -6.15 10.21
C GLY A 50 15.06 -7.02 9.24
N PRO A 51 16.07 -7.74 9.74
CA PRO A 51 17.01 -8.52 8.90
C PRO A 51 16.35 -9.70 8.16
N TRP A 52 15.13 -10.08 8.55
CA TRP A 52 14.36 -11.17 7.94
C TRP A 52 13.27 -10.67 6.98
N ALA A 53 13.38 -9.42 6.53
CA ALA A 53 12.43 -8.85 5.58
C ALA A 53 12.34 -9.75 4.34
N PRO A 54 11.12 -10.13 3.90
CA PRO A 54 10.98 -10.83 2.64
C PRO A 54 11.50 -9.93 1.50
N PRO A 55 12.08 -10.53 0.45
CA PRO A 55 12.48 -9.76 -0.73
C PRO A 55 11.29 -8.95 -1.27
N PRO A 56 11.54 -7.73 -1.80
CA PRO A 56 10.49 -6.97 -2.48
C PRO A 56 9.89 -7.82 -3.60
N SER A 57 8.57 -7.74 -3.73
CA SER A 57 7.82 -8.49 -4.73
C SER A 57 6.71 -7.63 -5.31
N ALA A 58 6.35 -7.90 -6.56
CA ALA A 58 5.24 -7.21 -7.23
C ALA A 58 3.92 -7.33 -6.45
N LEU A 59 3.71 -8.44 -5.72
CA LEU A 59 2.54 -8.63 -4.86
C LEU A 59 2.56 -7.71 -3.64
N ALA A 60 3.68 -7.64 -2.92
CA ALA A 60 3.82 -6.76 -1.76
C ALA A 60 3.67 -5.28 -2.17
N GLU A 61 4.26 -4.90 -3.30
CA GLU A 61 4.13 -3.55 -3.86
C GLU A 61 2.68 -3.25 -4.27
N SER A 62 1.95 -4.22 -4.84
CA SER A 62 0.53 -4.07 -5.15
C SER A 62 -0.35 -3.89 -3.91
N ALA A 63 -0.08 -4.63 -2.84
CA ALA A 63 -0.78 -4.47 -1.58
C ALA A 63 -0.50 -3.10 -0.95
N TYR A 64 0.76 -2.67 -0.97
CA TYR A 64 1.17 -1.35 -0.51
C TYR A 64 0.40 -0.25 -1.25
N GLU A 65 0.40 -0.27 -2.59
CA GLU A 65 -0.25 0.75 -3.40
C GLU A 65 -1.78 0.75 -3.23
N GLY A 66 -2.39 -0.45 -3.22
CA GLY A 66 -3.82 -0.60 -3.00
C GLY A 66 -4.28 -0.04 -1.65
N LEU A 67 -3.53 -0.33 -0.57
CA LEU A 67 -3.85 0.17 0.76
C LEU A 67 -3.71 1.70 0.86
N HIS A 68 -2.71 2.29 0.20
CA HIS A 68 -2.52 3.74 0.18
C HIS A 68 -3.61 4.46 -0.62
N LEU A 69 -4.00 3.92 -1.77
CA LEU A 69 -5.13 4.43 -2.56
C LEU A 69 -6.44 4.32 -1.78
N PHE A 70 -6.69 3.17 -1.14
CA PHE A 70 -7.85 2.96 -0.29
C PHE A 70 -7.89 3.94 0.88
N ALA A 71 -6.79 4.10 1.62
CA ALA A 71 -6.72 5.02 2.76
C ALA A 71 -6.91 6.48 2.33
N ARG A 72 -6.47 6.84 1.11
CA ARG A 72 -6.73 8.17 0.53
C ARG A 72 -8.22 8.34 0.20
N ALA A 73 -8.83 7.35 -0.45
CA ALA A 73 -10.25 7.38 -0.79
C ALA A 73 -11.15 7.40 0.46
N ALA A 74 -10.84 6.57 1.46
CA ALA A 74 -11.57 6.52 2.72
C ALA A 74 -11.54 7.85 3.47
N ARG A 75 -10.38 8.53 3.49
CA ARG A 75 -10.26 9.89 4.05
C ARG A 75 -11.06 10.91 3.26
N GLY A 76 -11.07 10.81 1.93
CA GLY A 76 -11.84 11.70 1.06
C GLY A 76 -13.36 11.51 1.17
N ALA A 77 -13.82 10.28 1.43
CA ALA A 77 -15.24 9.95 1.57
C ALA A 77 -15.84 10.39 2.91
N GLY A 78 -15.02 10.65 3.93
CA GLY A 78 -15.48 11.07 5.27
C GLY A 78 -16.16 9.97 6.10
N ALA A 79 -16.54 8.84 5.50
CA ALA A 79 -17.05 7.65 6.17
C ALA A 79 -16.66 6.37 5.40
N PRO A 80 -16.43 5.22 6.08
CA PRO A 80 -15.93 4.00 5.46
C PRO A 80 -17.01 3.18 4.73
N HIS A 81 -18.06 3.82 4.21
CA HIS A 81 -19.07 3.11 3.42
C HIS A 81 -18.48 2.69 2.08
N GLY A 82 -18.50 1.39 1.77
CA GLY A 82 -17.79 0.82 0.63
C GLY A 82 -18.11 1.48 -0.72
N ARG A 83 -19.36 1.92 -0.93
CA ARG A 83 -19.77 2.63 -2.17
C ARG A 83 -19.15 4.02 -2.29
N ASP A 84 -19.05 4.75 -1.18
CA ASP A 84 -18.50 6.10 -1.17
C ASP A 84 -16.98 6.06 -1.32
N VAL A 85 -16.33 5.09 -0.68
CA VAL A 85 -14.90 4.83 -0.88
C VAL A 85 -14.61 4.43 -2.33
N ALA A 86 -15.41 3.53 -2.92
CA ALA A 86 -15.24 3.13 -4.32
C ALA A 86 -15.43 4.32 -5.30
N ARG A 87 -16.37 5.22 -5.01
CA ARG A 87 -16.56 6.46 -5.79
C ARG A 87 -15.36 7.39 -5.64
N ALA A 88 -14.90 7.60 -4.41
CA ALA A 88 -13.74 8.44 -4.09
C ALA A 88 -12.40 7.88 -4.59
N LEU A 89 -12.34 6.57 -4.90
CA LEU A 89 -11.16 5.91 -5.46
C LEU A 89 -10.90 6.31 -6.93
N ARG A 90 -11.96 6.59 -7.69
CA ARG A 90 -11.88 6.90 -9.13
C ARG A 90 -11.10 8.20 -9.35
N GLY A 91 -10.19 8.18 -10.31
CA GLY A 91 -9.33 9.32 -10.63
C GLY A 91 -8.17 9.53 -9.66
N LEU A 92 -8.03 8.73 -8.59
CA LEU A 92 -6.87 8.80 -7.72
C LEU A 92 -5.62 8.27 -8.42
N ALA A 93 -4.47 8.85 -8.05
CA ALA A 93 -3.17 8.37 -8.45
C ALA A 93 -2.22 8.34 -7.26
N LEU A 94 -1.24 7.44 -7.35
CA LEU A 94 -0.18 7.25 -6.39
C LEU A 94 1.13 7.08 -7.16
N THR A 95 2.15 7.83 -6.76
CA THR A 95 3.52 7.54 -7.17
C THR A 95 4.09 6.58 -6.14
N GLY A 96 4.24 5.31 -6.53
CA GLY A 96 4.66 4.22 -5.67
C GLY A 96 5.93 3.53 -6.18
N PRO A 97 6.26 2.35 -5.60
CA PRO A 97 7.40 1.54 -6.01
C PRO A 97 7.38 1.17 -7.50
N ARG A 98 6.19 0.99 -8.08
CA ARG A 98 6.01 0.62 -9.50
C ARG A 98 5.80 1.82 -10.41
N ALA A 99 6.39 2.96 -10.04
CA ALA A 99 6.13 4.28 -10.61
C ALA A 99 4.68 4.76 -10.40
N ARG A 100 4.16 5.62 -11.28
CA ARG A 100 2.82 6.18 -11.15
C ARG A 100 1.78 5.12 -11.50
N VAL A 101 0.93 4.79 -10.52
CA VAL A 101 -0.29 4.02 -10.71
C VAL A 101 -1.50 4.93 -10.54
N SER A 102 -2.56 4.67 -11.29
CA SER A 102 -3.79 5.47 -11.22
C SER A 102 -5.04 4.61 -11.35
N VAL A 103 -6.17 5.10 -10.85
CA VAL A 103 -7.46 4.45 -10.98
C VAL A 103 -8.26 5.22 -12.02
N GLY A 104 -8.63 4.56 -13.12
CA GLY A 104 -9.46 5.14 -14.17
C GLY A 104 -10.86 5.51 -13.68
N ALA A 105 -11.60 6.26 -14.51
CA ALA A 105 -13.00 6.57 -14.23
C ALA A 105 -13.87 5.31 -14.16
N ASP A 106 -13.48 4.24 -14.86
CA ASP A 106 -14.08 2.90 -14.81
C ASP A 106 -13.77 2.13 -13.52
N GLY A 107 -12.95 2.69 -12.63
CA GLY A 107 -12.52 2.06 -11.39
C GLY A 107 -11.39 1.05 -11.56
N ARG A 108 -10.80 0.90 -12.75
CA ARG A 108 -9.69 -0.04 -12.98
C ARG A 108 -8.35 0.62 -12.72
N LEU A 109 -7.41 -0.16 -12.17
CA LEU A 109 -6.03 0.29 -12.01
C LEU A 109 -5.32 0.37 -13.37
N ARG A 110 -4.57 1.45 -13.56
CA ARG A 110 -3.68 1.71 -14.69
C ARG A 110 -2.25 1.76 -14.14
N GLN A 111 -1.43 0.83 -14.60
CA GLN A 111 -0.02 0.68 -14.25
C GLN A 111 0.76 0.16 -15.45
N GLY A 112 2.04 0.50 -15.56
CA GLY A 112 2.92 -0.13 -16.54
C GLY A 112 3.05 -1.63 -16.27
N MET A 113 2.98 -2.45 -17.33
CA MET A 113 3.29 -3.87 -17.25
C MET A 113 4.73 -4.09 -17.72
N TYR A 114 5.45 -4.99 -17.07
CA TYR A 114 6.83 -5.29 -17.38
C TYR A 114 6.97 -6.78 -17.67
N LEU A 115 7.68 -7.10 -18.76
CA LEU A 115 8.16 -8.45 -19.02
C LEU A 115 9.60 -8.52 -18.50
N ALA A 116 9.86 -9.49 -17.63
CA ALA A 116 11.17 -9.69 -17.04
C ALA A 116 11.67 -11.12 -17.24
N GLU A 117 12.97 -11.25 -17.48
CA GLU A 117 13.67 -12.53 -17.51
C GLU A 117 14.29 -12.79 -16.14
N ALA A 118 14.17 -14.03 -15.65
CA ALA A 118 14.88 -14.45 -14.46
C ALA A 118 16.37 -14.62 -14.75
N THR A 119 17.21 -14.11 -13.87
CA THR A 119 18.67 -14.17 -13.92
C THR A 119 19.21 -14.83 -12.65
N ALA A 120 20.52 -15.11 -12.61
CA ALA A 120 21.15 -15.74 -11.43
C ALA A 120 20.96 -14.95 -10.12
N THR A 121 20.77 -13.64 -10.19
CA THR A 121 20.72 -12.75 -9.01
C THR A 121 19.45 -11.91 -8.92
N GLY A 122 18.43 -12.17 -9.77
CA GLY A 122 17.21 -11.38 -9.78
C GLY A 122 16.51 -11.38 -11.14
N PHE A 123 15.93 -10.25 -11.53
CA PHE A 123 15.17 -10.10 -12.76
C PHE A 123 15.73 -8.99 -13.65
N ALA A 124 15.82 -9.24 -14.96
CA ALA A 124 16.17 -8.25 -15.97
C ALA A 124 14.94 -7.89 -16.80
N ILE A 125 14.58 -6.60 -16.84
CA ILE A 125 13.44 -6.14 -17.65
C ILE A 125 13.79 -6.26 -19.14
N ARG A 126 12.90 -6.90 -19.91
CA ARG A 126 13.04 -7.11 -21.36
C ARG A 126 12.10 -6.24 -22.17
N ALA A 127 10.92 -5.97 -21.65
CA ALA A 127 9.96 -5.07 -22.29
C ALA A 127 9.06 -4.40 -21.25
N GLN A 128 8.46 -3.29 -21.67
CA GLN A 128 7.44 -2.58 -20.92
C GLN A 128 6.26 -2.28 -21.84
N VAL A 129 5.05 -2.50 -21.33
CA VAL A 129 3.80 -2.10 -21.98
C VAL A 129 3.16 -1.03 -21.13
N ALA A 130 2.91 0.14 -21.72
CA ALA A 130 2.18 1.21 -21.03
C ALA A 130 0.75 0.75 -20.71
N SER A 131 0.22 1.14 -19.56
CA SER A 131 -1.21 0.96 -19.29
C SER A 131 -2.01 1.77 -20.30
N GLY A 132 -2.90 1.11 -21.05
CA GLY A 132 -3.80 1.79 -21.99
C GLY A 132 -4.69 2.81 -21.29
N THR A 133 -4.87 3.96 -21.93
CA THR A 133 -5.85 4.99 -21.58
C THR A 133 -7.20 4.61 -22.19
N ALA A 134 -8.04 3.90 -21.43
CA ALA A 134 -9.47 3.81 -21.71
C ALA A 134 -10.22 4.63 -20.67
#